data_AF-A0A2Z6QKJ1-F1
#
_entry.id   AF-A0A2Z6QKJ1-F1
#
_cell.length_a   1.000
_cell.length_b   1.000
_cell.length_c   1.000
_cell.angle_alpha   90.00
_cell.angle_beta   90.00
_cell.angle_gamma   90.00
#
_symmetry.space_group_name_H-M   'P 1'
#
loop_
_entity.id
_entity.type
_entity.pdbx_description
1 polymer ?
#
loop_
_entity_poly.entity_id
_entity_poly.type
_entity_poly.pdbx_seq_one_letter_code
_entity_poly.pdbx_strand_id
1 'polypeptide(L)'
;MSFIKRYLVPKFNKLNISNKNFLKMDHKNCYDPENKKFWCKECVPGSIIKGWTSGNDDIDNFIKDTIYNVSNGDYDGDDYYPLFLEWVPFDRFEDMKQIGEGGFAKVYSATWIDGAAKYTKQDDGSWVKIRPKSIKVALKRLNESQNMSSDYLNELKIYWNLYICEYNYLHFYGMTKDPKTEEFMMITQFADKGNLRSILSSNFYNILWHDKIKYLYHSAIDLKNLHSLGFFHKDFHSGNILNTSLHTSECSNNDNSNVSYLSDFGLSGPSNKQKSDNKICGVLPYIAPEVLNGKPYTLSSDIYSFGVVMAELSSGKPPFHNRKHDINLALEICNGLRPAFGKGTPEIYKKLAHRCMNANPNQRPTANELYEILDYWTDDKVNEKYAKEVKAVFEEADGEIPNISTVYEKDPDAIYTSRVFTFKNLSKPINSSSITTLYLNEENNKEGQSSN
;
A
#
# COMPACT_ATOMS: atom_id res chain seq x y z
N MET A 1 24.67 -4.08 -2.25
CA MET A 1 24.51 -3.06 -3.31
C MET A 1 24.88 -3.58 -4.72
N SER A 2 24.47 -4.80 -5.12
CA SER A 2 24.78 -5.31 -6.49
C SER A 2 23.76 -6.30 -7.10
N PHE A 3 22.48 -6.23 -6.75
CA PHE A 3 21.43 -7.00 -7.45
C PHE A 3 20.36 -6.12 -8.12
N ILE A 4 20.12 -4.90 -7.61
CA ILE A 4 19.02 -4.02 -8.06
C ILE A 4 19.40 -3.13 -9.26
N LYS A 5 20.69 -2.90 -9.56
CA LYS A 5 21.11 -2.04 -10.68
C LYS A 5 21.10 -2.69 -12.07
N ARG A 6 20.82 -4.00 -12.19
CA ARG A 6 20.96 -4.71 -13.47
C ARG A 6 19.69 -4.72 -14.35
N TYR A 7 18.54 -4.35 -13.80
CA TYR A 7 17.25 -4.55 -14.50
C TYR A 7 16.40 -3.31 -14.80
N LEU A 8 16.81 -2.09 -14.41
CA LEU A 8 15.92 -0.92 -14.53
C LEU A 8 16.45 0.30 -15.30
N VAL A 9 17.62 0.26 -15.99
CA VAL A 9 18.14 1.50 -16.65
C VAL A 9 18.80 1.31 -18.03
N PRO A 10 18.45 0.31 -18.88
CA PRO A 10 18.24 0.72 -20.28
C PRO A 10 17.26 -0.18 -21.06
N LYS A 11 15.99 0.23 -21.17
CA LYS A 11 15.11 -0.20 -22.28
C LYS A 11 14.27 0.93 -22.89
N PHE A 12 14.66 2.18 -22.65
CA PHE A 12 14.17 3.36 -23.38
C PHE A 12 15.33 3.94 -24.17
N ASN A 13 15.60 3.34 -25.35
CA ASN A 13 16.23 3.92 -26.53
C ASN A 13 16.94 2.83 -27.35
N LYS A 14 16.24 2.29 -28.35
CA LYS A 14 16.75 1.88 -29.67
C LYS A 14 15.63 1.17 -30.45
N LEU A 15 14.75 1.95 -31.07
CA LEU A 15 14.05 1.53 -32.29
C LEU A 15 14.85 2.08 -33.46
N ASN A 16 15.77 1.27 -33.99
CA ASN A 16 16.30 1.48 -35.33
C ASN A 16 15.71 0.38 -36.23
N ILE A 17 14.78 0.79 -37.07
CA ILE A 17 14.21 0.00 -38.15
C ILE A 17 15.29 -0.11 -39.24
N SER A 18 15.70 -1.33 -39.56
CA SER A 18 16.24 -1.63 -40.89
C SER A 18 15.98 -3.09 -41.25
N ASN A 19 15.36 -3.26 -42.42
CA ASN A 19 15.00 -4.49 -43.14
C ASN A 19 15.84 -5.74 -42.84
N LYS A 20 15.16 -6.89 -42.67
CA LYS A 20 15.64 -8.21 -43.16
C LYS A 20 14.55 -9.30 -43.13
N ASN A 21 14.27 -9.82 -44.33
CA ASN A 21 13.92 -11.20 -44.70
C ASN A 21 13.06 -12.06 -43.74
N PHE A 22 11.83 -12.36 -44.18
CA PHE A 22 10.93 -13.37 -43.62
C PHE A 22 11.49 -14.79 -43.80
N LEU A 23 12.36 -15.22 -42.91
CA LEU A 23 12.46 -16.64 -42.55
C LEU A 23 11.34 -16.90 -41.54
N LYS A 24 10.51 -17.93 -41.77
CA LYS A 24 9.53 -18.41 -40.79
C LYS A 24 10.28 -18.74 -39.49
N MET A 25 10.22 -17.84 -38.52
CA MET A 25 10.85 -18.02 -37.22
C MET A 25 10.05 -19.10 -36.49
N ASP A 26 10.70 -20.16 -36.02
CA ASP A 26 10.03 -21.21 -35.25
C ASP A 26 9.75 -20.67 -33.84
N HIS A 27 8.47 -20.42 -33.55
CA HIS A 27 8.01 -19.82 -32.30
C HIS A 27 7.77 -20.84 -31.17
N LYS A 28 8.10 -22.12 -31.37
CA LYS A 28 7.89 -23.18 -30.36
C LYS A 28 8.51 -22.86 -28.98
N ASN A 29 9.61 -22.11 -28.95
CA ASN A 29 10.34 -21.73 -27.72
C ASN A 29 9.96 -20.34 -27.17
N CYS A 30 8.82 -19.76 -27.57
CA CYS A 30 8.40 -18.45 -27.06
C CYS A 30 7.80 -18.50 -25.66
N TYR A 31 7.37 -19.68 -25.22
CA TYR A 31 6.98 -19.98 -23.85
C TYR A 31 8.12 -20.70 -23.15
N ASP A 32 8.52 -20.18 -22.01
CA ASP A 32 9.58 -20.69 -21.17
C ASP A 32 9.25 -20.27 -19.73
N PRO A 33 8.50 -21.11 -18.97
CA PRO A 33 8.11 -20.78 -17.62
C PRO A 33 9.31 -20.75 -16.66
N GLU A 34 10.37 -21.52 -16.94
CA GLU A 34 11.61 -21.51 -16.15
C GLU A 34 12.29 -20.13 -16.21
N ASN A 35 12.29 -19.50 -17.39
CA ASN A 35 12.78 -18.14 -17.58
C ASN A 35 11.67 -17.09 -17.50
N LYS A 36 10.52 -17.42 -16.90
CA LYS A 36 9.41 -16.48 -16.65
C LYS A 36 8.87 -15.79 -17.92
N LYS A 37 8.89 -16.47 -19.06
CA LYS A 37 8.46 -15.93 -20.34
C LYS A 37 7.22 -16.67 -20.84
N PHE A 38 6.08 -15.99 -20.87
CA PHE A 38 4.83 -16.61 -21.30
C PHE A 38 4.68 -16.64 -22.83
N TRP A 39 5.05 -15.55 -23.51
CA TRP A 39 4.99 -15.45 -24.97
C TRP A 39 5.94 -14.36 -25.49
N CYS A 40 6.18 -14.34 -26.81
CA CYS A 40 6.73 -13.17 -27.50
C CYS A 40 5.60 -12.29 -28.05
N LYS A 41 5.93 -11.08 -28.51
CA LYS A 41 4.95 -10.13 -29.08
C LYS A 41 4.10 -10.71 -30.21
N GLU A 42 4.64 -11.65 -30.99
CA GLU A 42 3.94 -12.29 -32.12
C GLU A 42 3.10 -13.50 -31.69
N CYS A 43 3.35 -14.05 -30.49
CA CYS A 43 2.64 -15.20 -29.93
C CYS A 43 1.57 -14.81 -28.92
N VAL A 44 1.42 -13.52 -28.61
CA VAL A 44 0.33 -13.08 -27.74
C VAL A 44 -1.00 -13.45 -28.40
N PRO A 45 -1.93 -14.08 -27.66
CA PRO A 45 -3.24 -14.40 -28.20
C PRO A 45 -3.93 -13.16 -28.75
N GLY A 46 -4.30 -13.20 -30.04
CA GLY A 46 -4.94 -12.07 -30.71
C GLY A 46 -6.24 -11.64 -30.03
N SER A 47 -6.92 -12.56 -29.35
CA SER A 47 -8.11 -12.31 -28.53
C SER A 47 -7.86 -11.44 -27.31
N ILE A 48 -6.60 -11.32 -26.84
CA ILE A 48 -6.23 -10.44 -25.72
C ILE A 48 -5.97 -9.01 -26.21
N ILE A 49 -5.41 -8.83 -27.41
CA ILE A 49 -4.96 -7.52 -27.90
C ILE A 49 -5.99 -6.83 -28.81
N LYS A 50 -6.78 -7.60 -29.56
CA LYS A 50 -7.65 -7.06 -30.62
C LYS A 50 -9.06 -6.82 -30.12
N GLY A 51 -9.70 -5.77 -30.64
CA GLY A 51 -11.15 -5.56 -30.49
C GLY A 51 -11.55 -4.67 -29.32
N TRP A 52 -10.59 -4.08 -28.59
CA TRP A 52 -10.87 -3.10 -27.53
C TRP A 52 -9.98 -1.86 -27.65
N THR A 53 -10.48 -0.74 -27.14
CA THR A 53 -9.75 0.50 -26.87
C THR A 53 -10.43 1.20 -25.70
N SER A 54 -9.64 1.90 -24.89
CA SER A 54 -10.14 2.78 -23.84
C SER A 54 -10.55 4.17 -24.34
N GLY A 55 -10.22 4.49 -25.60
CA GLY A 55 -10.28 5.85 -26.13
C GLY A 55 -9.15 6.76 -25.63
N ASN A 56 -8.15 6.21 -24.92
CA ASN A 56 -6.94 6.91 -24.50
C ASN A 56 -5.70 6.07 -24.84
N ASP A 57 -4.85 6.60 -25.73
CA ASP A 57 -3.68 5.86 -26.23
C ASP A 57 -2.66 5.52 -25.14
N ASP A 58 -2.50 6.37 -24.13
CA ASP A 58 -1.54 6.13 -23.04
C ASP A 58 -1.97 4.95 -22.15
N ILE A 59 -3.27 4.83 -21.87
CA ILE A 59 -3.85 3.70 -21.12
C ILE A 59 -3.80 2.43 -21.97
N ASP A 60 -4.18 2.53 -23.25
CA ASP A 60 -4.12 1.39 -24.18
C ASP A 60 -2.69 0.85 -24.29
N ASN A 61 -1.70 1.74 -24.44
CA ASN A 61 -0.29 1.36 -24.50
C ASN A 61 0.20 0.77 -23.18
N PHE A 62 -0.18 1.36 -22.04
CA PHE A 62 0.19 0.81 -20.73
C PHE A 62 -0.37 -0.61 -20.52
N ILE A 63 -1.65 -0.83 -20.78
CA ILE A 63 -2.28 -2.16 -20.66
C ILE A 63 -1.60 -3.15 -21.62
N LYS A 64 -1.41 -2.77 -22.89
CA LYS A 64 -0.70 -3.60 -23.87
C LYS A 64 0.74 -3.92 -23.46
N ASP A 65 1.46 -2.97 -22.85
CA ASP A 65 2.80 -3.19 -22.35
C ASP A 65 2.82 -4.25 -21.23
N THR A 66 1.82 -4.29 -20.35
CA THR A 66 1.71 -5.36 -19.34
C THR A 66 1.51 -6.73 -19.99
N ILE A 67 0.71 -6.80 -21.05
CA ILE A 67 0.44 -8.02 -21.82
C ILE A 67 1.69 -8.46 -22.61
N TYR A 68 2.44 -7.54 -23.23
CA TYR A 68 3.61 -7.91 -24.04
C TYR A 68 4.81 -8.34 -23.19
N ASN A 69 4.89 -7.85 -21.96
CA ASN A 69 6.04 -8.05 -21.07
C ASN A 69 5.69 -8.92 -19.86
N VAL A 70 4.68 -9.80 -19.96
CA VAL A 70 4.33 -10.73 -18.88
C VAL A 70 5.57 -11.50 -18.44
N SER A 71 5.97 -11.28 -17.20
CA SER A 71 7.09 -11.94 -16.54
C SER A 71 6.66 -12.74 -15.31
N ASN A 72 5.38 -12.70 -14.94
CA ASN A 72 4.86 -13.30 -13.73
C ASN A 72 3.51 -13.96 -14.02
N GLY A 73 3.15 -14.88 -13.15
CA GLY A 73 1.90 -15.62 -13.22
C GLY A 73 1.42 -15.99 -11.82
N ASP A 74 0.22 -16.52 -11.75
CA ASP A 74 -0.44 -16.95 -10.53
C ASP A 74 -1.02 -18.35 -10.72
N TYR A 75 -1.31 -19.04 -9.61
CA TYR A 75 -1.84 -20.40 -9.61
C TYR A 75 -3.35 -20.40 -9.28
N ASP A 76 -4.13 -21.17 -10.03
CA ASP A 76 -5.53 -21.50 -9.69
C ASP A 76 -5.67 -23.02 -9.75
N GLY A 77 -5.52 -23.65 -8.59
CA GLY A 77 -5.30 -25.10 -8.51
C GLY A 77 -3.93 -25.46 -9.09
N ASP A 78 -3.89 -26.44 -9.99
CA ASP A 78 -2.66 -26.92 -10.62
C ASP A 78 -2.24 -26.07 -11.86
N ASP A 79 -3.09 -25.13 -12.28
CA ASP A 79 -2.87 -24.31 -13.48
C ASP A 79 -2.13 -23.01 -13.15
N TYR A 80 -1.00 -22.78 -13.82
CA TYR A 80 -0.24 -21.53 -13.78
C TYR A 80 -0.61 -20.63 -14.96
N TYR A 81 -1.08 -19.41 -14.69
CA TYR A 81 -1.56 -18.48 -15.71
C TYR A 81 -0.80 -17.14 -15.69
N PRO A 82 -0.60 -16.49 -16.86
CA PRO A 82 0.04 -15.18 -16.97
C PRO A 82 -0.78 -14.09 -16.27
N LEU A 83 -0.09 -13.18 -15.56
CA LEU A 83 -0.70 -11.98 -14.99
C LEU A 83 -0.45 -10.76 -15.90
N PHE A 84 -1.52 -10.05 -16.26
CA PHE A 84 -1.50 -8.79 -17.00
C PHE A 84 -2.74 -7.97 -16.67
N LEU A 85 -2.73 -6.68 -17.01
CA LEU A 85 -3.89 -5.81 -16.86
C LEU A 85 -4.87 -6.02 -18.01
N GLU A 86 -6.17 -5.93 -17.69
CA GLU A 86 -7.24 -6.00 -18.68
C GLU A 86 -7.95 -4.66 -18.85
N TRP A 87 -8.33 -4.36 -20.09
CA TRP A 87 -9.38 -3.38 -20.34
C TRP A 87 -10.73 -4.07 -20.30
N VAL A 88 -11.62 -3.61 -19.41
CA VAL A 88 -12.93 -4.24 -19.19
C VAL A 88 -14.05 -3.27 -19.57
N PRO A 89 -14.91 -3.61 -20.54
CA PRO A 89 -16.11 -2.83 -20.84
C PRO A 89 -16.98 -2.63 -19.59
N PHE A 90 -17.53 -1.43 -19.40
CA PHE A 90 -18.21 -1.06 -18.17
C PHE A 90 -19.51 -1.87 -17.92
N ASP A 91 -20.14 -2.36 -18.98
CA ASP A 91 -21.34 -3.20 -18.93
C ASP A 91 -21.09 -4.62 -18.40
N ARG A 92 -19.83 -4.99 -18.13
CA ARG A 92 -19.46 -6.25 -17.46
C ARG A 92 -19.58 -6.18 -15.93
N PHE A 93 -19.93 -5.01 -15.38
CA PHE A 93 -20.08 -4.82 -13.93
C PHE A 93 -21.55 -4.68 -13.54
N GLU A 94 -21.99 -5.59 -12.68
CA GLU A 94 -23.33 -5.61 -12.09
C GLU A 94 -23.29 -5.30 -10.59
N ASP A 95 -24.47 -5.05 -9.99
CA ASP A 95 -24.63 -4.80 -8.55
C ASP A 95 -23.73 -3.69 -7.97
N MET A 96 -23.44 -2.67 -8.77
CA MET A 96 -22.53 -1.61 -8.37
C MET A 96 -23.08 -0.81 -7.19
N LYS A 97 -22.32 -0.74 -6.10
CA LYS A 97 -22.65 -0.02 -4.86
C LYS A 97 -21.47 0.83 -4.42
N GLN A 98 -21.70 2.11 -4.12
CA GLN A 98 -20.67 2.95 -3.52
C GLN A 98 -20.37 2.44 -2.11
N ILE A 99 -19.10 2.14 -1.82
CA ILE A 99 -18.64 1.60 -0.52
C ILE A 99 -17.71 2.58 0.21
N GLY A 100 -17.23 3.62 -0.46
CA GLY A 100 -16.37 4.61 0.15
C GLY A 100 -16.23 5.87 -0.71
N GLU A 101 -15.99 6.99 -0.03
CA GLU A 101 -15.66 8.27 -0.64
C GLU A 101 -14.55 8.90 0.19
N GLY A 102 -13.36 9.02 -0.43
CA GLY A 102 -12.22 9.72 0.15
C GLY A 102 -12.16 11.17 -0.32
N GLY A 103 -11.04 11.84 -0.03
CA GLY A 103 -10.82 13.22 -0.48
C GLY A 103 -10.73 13.38 -2.00
N PHE A 104 -10.31 12.32 -2.72
CA PHE A 104 -9.94 12.39 -4.13
C PHE A 104 -10.49 11.25 -5.00
N ALA A 105 -11.21 10.29 -4.42
CA ALA A 105 -11.73 9.14 -5.14
C ALA A 105 -13.00 8.59 -4.50
N LYS A 106 -13.89 8.08 -5.35
CA LYS A 106 -15.02 7.24 -4.93
C LYS A 106 -14.70 5.78 -5.21
N VAL A 107 -15.06 4.89 -4.29
CA VAL A 107 -14.85 3.46 -4.42
C VAL A 107 -16.19 2.76 -4.45
N TYR A 108 -16.36 1.85 -5.39
CA TYR A 108 -17.56 1.05 -5.58
C TYR A 108 -17.20 -0.43 -5.44
N SER A 109 -18.07 -1.24 -4.86
CA SER A 109 -18.04 -2.70 -5.07
C SER A 109 -18.90 -3.05 -6.28
N ALA A 110 -18.50 -4.04 -7.05
CA ALA A 110 -19.30 -4.58 -8.15
C ALA A 110 -19.04 -6.08 -8.33
N THR A 111 -19.97 -6.76 -9.01
CA THR A 111 -19.78 -8.11 -9.53
C THR A 111 -19.27 -8.00 -10.96
N TRP A 112 -18.04 -8.46 -11.22
CA TRP A 112 -17.53 -8.62 -12.57
C TRP A 112 -17.98 -9.98 -13.10
N ILE A 113 -18.90 -9.99 -14.07
CA ILE A 113 -19.66 -11.18 -14.46
C ILE A 113 -18.82 -12.30 -15.09
N ASP A 114 -17.75 -11.97 -15.80
CA ASP A 114 -16.79 -12.93 -16.35
C ASP A 114 -15.46 -13.01 -15.57
N GLY A 115 -15.20 -12.03 -14.70
CA GLY A 115 -13.96 -11.97 -13.91
C GLY A 115 -12.69 -11.90 -14.74
N ALA A 116 -11.54 -11.97 -14.04
CA ALA A 116 -10.23 -11.86 -14.66
C ALA A 116 -9.98 -13.00 -15.65
N ALA A 117 -9.51 -12.66 -16.85
CA ALA A 117 -9.19 -13.58 -17.90
C ALA A 117 -7.92 -14.38 -17.56
N LYS A 118 -8.11 -15.69 -17.38
CA LYS A 118 -7.02 -16.64 -17.21
C LYS A 118 -6.78 -17.37 -18.52
N TYR A 119 -5.52 -17.56 -18.89
CA TYR A 119 -5.14 -18.26 -20.11
C TYR A 119 -4.21 -19.40 -19.78
N THR A 120 -4.47 -20.58 -20.34
CA THR A 120 -3.60 -21.74 -20.22
C THR A 120 -3.09 -22.16 -21.59
N LYS A 121 -1.85 -22.64 -21.62
CA LYS A 121 -1.17 -23.07 -22.85
C LYS A 121 -1.50 -24.53 -23.11
N GLN A 122 -1.88 -24.82 -24.35
CA GLN A 122 -2.19 -26.17 -24.82
C GLN A 122 -0.93 -26.87 -25.40
N ASP A 123 -1.01 -28.19 -25.55
CA ASP A 123 0.06 -29.02 -26.13
C ASP A 123 0.46 -28.59 -27.55
N ASP A 124 -0.50 -28.08 -28.33
CA ASP A 124 -0.26 -27.58 -29.69
C ASP A 124 0.41 -26.18 -29.73
N GLY A 125 0.67 -25.60 -28.56
CA GLY A 125 1.28 -24.29 -28.40
C GLY A 125 0.30 -23.11 -28.36
N SER A 126 -0.99 -23.35 -28.61
CA SER A 126 -2.03 -22.33 -28.55
C SER A 126 -2.39 -21.97 -27.10
N TRP A 127 -2.98 -20.79 -26.90
CA TRP A 127 -3.48 -20.34 -25.61
C TRP A 127 -5.00 -20.30 -25.64
N VAL A 128 -5.63 -20.86 -24.60
CA VAL A 128 -7.10 -20.88 -24.47
C VAL A 128 -7.50 -20.10 -23.22
N LYS A 129 -8.53 -19.27 -23.35
CA LYS A 129 -9.14 -18.58 -22.21
C LYS A 129 -9.89 -19.61 -21.37
N ILE A 130 -9.51 -19.74 -20.10
CA ILE A 130 -10.19 -20.59 -19.13
C ILE A 130 -11.59 -20.03 -18.89
N ARG A 131 -12.54 -20.91 -18.53
CA ARG A 131 -13.93 -20.53 -18.31
C ARG A 131 -14.01 -19.35 -17.34
N PRO A 132 -14.63 -18.22 -17.75
CA PRO A 132 -14.74 -17.06 -16.89
C PRO A 132 -15.57 -17.37 -15.64
N LYS A 133 -15.14 -16.85 -14.49
CA LYS A 133 -15.84 -17.00 -13.20
C LYS A 133 -16.15 -15.60 -12.69
N SER A 134 -17.40 -15.37 -12.31
CA SER A 134 -17.79 -14.10 -11.71
C SER A 134 -17.01 -13.86 -10.41
N ILE A 135 -16.48 -12.65 -10.24
CA ILE A 135 -15.76 -12.26 -9.02
C ILE A 135 -16.25 -10.92 -8.51
N LYS A 136 -16.16 -10.72 -7.19
CA LYS A 136 -16.41 -9.43 -6.57
C LYS A 136 -15.15 -8.57 -6.63
N VAL A 137 -15.29 -7.34 -7.11
CA VAL A 137 -14.17 -6.39 -7.28
C VAL A 137 -14.46 -5.06 -6.60
N ALA A 138 -13.40 -4.31 -6.33
CA ALA A 138 -13.48 -2.90 -6.03
C ALA A 138 -13.15 -2.08 -7.28
N LEU A 139 -14.00 -1.11 -7.60
CA LEU A 139 -13.82 -0.14 -8.67
C LEU A 139 -13.48 1.21 -8.04
N LYS A 140 -12.22 1.61 -8.14
CA LYS A 140 -11.76 2.91 -7.64
C LYS A 140 -11.79 3.93 -8.77
N ARG A 141 -12.69 4.91 -8.65
CA ARG A 141 -12.82 6.03 -9.58
C ARG A 141 -11.64 6.99 -9.44
N LEU A 142 -11.04 7.33 -10.56
CA LEU A 142 -10.01 8.37 -10.65
C LEU A 142 -10.73 9.67 -11.01
N ASN A 143 -11.03 10.51 -10.01
CA ASN A 143 -11.77 11.74 -10.23
C ASN A 143 -11.00 12.69 -11.17
N GLU A 144 -11.72 13.42 -12.03
CA GLU A 144 -11.12 14.37 -13.00
C GLU A 144 -10.15 13.71 -14.00
N SER A 145 -10.23 12.39 -14.19
CA SER A 145 -9.33 11.62 -15.08
C SER A 145 -9.69 11.68 -16.56
N GLN A 146 -10.68 12.48 -16.97
CA GLN A 146 -11.01 12.67 -18.38
C GLN A 146 -9.79 13.17 -19.17
N ASN A 147 -8.93 13.96 -18.52
CA ASN A 147 -7.63 14.40 -19.02
C ASN A 147 -6.51 13.76 -18.19
N MET A 148 -6.25 12.46 -18.42
CA MET A 148 -5.20 11.71 -17.75
C MET A 148 -3.84 12.42 -17.91
N SER A 149 -3.18 12.75 -16.79
CA SER A 149 -1.84 13.31 -16.82
C SER A 149 -0.78 12.21 -16.82
N SER A 150 0.44 12.56 -17.26
CA SER A 150 1.60 11.68 -17.14
C SER A 150 1.86 11.22 -15.71
N ASP A 151 1.54 12.07 -14.74
CA ASP A 151 1.77 11.82 -13.32
C ASP A 151 0.83 10.72 -12.81
N TYR A 152 -0.46 10.74 -13.19
CA TYR A 152 -1.41 9.66 -12.88
C TYR A 152 -1.02 8.33 -13.54
N LEU A 153 -0.62 8.37 -14.82
CA LEU A 153 -0.20 7.16 -15.51
C LEU A 153 1.04 6.53 -14.86
N ASN A 154 1.98 7.35 -14.40
CA ASN A 154 3.15 6.88 -13.67
C ASN A 154 2.77 6.20 -12.35
N GLU A 155 1.77 6.70 -11.64
CA GLU A 155 1.24 6.08 -10.42
C GLU A 155 0.59 4.71 -10.70
N LEU A 156 -0.19 4.58 -11.78
CA LEU A 156 -0.72 3.28 -12.20
C LEU A 156 0.39 2.27 -12.53
N LYS A 157 1.46 2.73 -13.18
CA LYS A 157 2.66 1.92 -13.46
C LYS A 157 3.38 1.48 -12.18
N ILE A 158 3.48 2.36 -11.18
CA ILE A 158 4.06 2.02 -9.87
C ILE A 158 3.21 0.94 -9.20
N TYR A 159 1.89 1.11 -9.15
CA TYR A 159 0.98 0.10 -8.57
C TYR A 159 1.16 -1.26 -9.25
N TRP A 160 1.18 -1.28 -10.59
CA TRP A 160 1.43 -2.48 -11.36
C TRP A 160 2.79 -3.13 -11.02
N ASN A 161 3.85 -2.33 -10.95
CA ASN A 161 5.19 -2.83 -10.62
C ASN A 161 5.26 -3.43 -9.21
N LEU A 162 4.58 -2.82 -8.23
CA LEU A 162 4.52 -3.37 -6.87
C LEU A 162 3.79 -4.71 -6.85
N TYR A 163 2.64 -4.79 -7.53
CA TYR A 163 1.85 -6.01 -7.66
C TYR A 163 2.66 -7.16 -8.28
N ILE A 164 3.39 -6.92 -9.38
CA ILE A 164 4.16 -7.98 -10.05
C ILE A 164 5.49 -8.32 -9.36
N CYS A 165 6.09 -7.41 -8.58
CA CYS A 165 7.42 -7.68 -8.00
C CYS A 165 7.34 -8.57 -6.77
N GLU A 166 6.31 -8.43 -5.94
CA GLU A 166 6.40 -8.87 -4.53
C GLU A 166 5.24 -9.75 -4.04
N TYR A 167 4.28 -10.17 -4.89
CA TYR A 167 3.10 -11.03 -4.56
C TYR A 167 2.25 -10.62 -3.32
N ASN A 168 2.59 -9.52 -2.66
CA ASN A 168 2.08 -9.09 -1.37
C ASN A 168 1.21 -7.83 -1.49
N TYR A 169 0.65 -7.54 -2.67
CA TYR A 169 -0.24 -6.40 -2.90
C TYR A 169 -1.63 -6.84 -3.35
N LEU A 170 -2.63 -6.01 -3.08
CA LEU A 170 -3.97 -6.15 -3.64
C LEU A 170 -3.91 -6.30 -5.15
N HIS A 171 -4.64 -7.28 -5.69
CA HIS A 171 -4.58 -7.52 -7.13
C HIS A 171 -5.06 -6.29 -7.89
N PHE A 172 -4.28 -5.87 -8.88
CA PHE A 172 -4.67 -4.89 -9.87
C PHE A 172 -5.06 -5.64 -11.15
N TYR A 173 -6.36 -5.82 -11.37
CA TYR A 173 -6.85 -6.63 -12.50
C TYR A 173 -6.85 -5.86 -13.82
N GLY A 174 -7.00 -4.54 -13.76
CA GLY A 174 -7.20 -3.77 -14.98
C GLY A 174 -7.91 -2.46 -14.78
N MET A 175 -8.46 -1.94 -15.86
CA MET A 175 -9.14 -0.65 -15.90
C MET A 175 -10.46 -0.72 -16.68
N THR A 176 -11.35 0.20 -16.34
CA THR A 176 -12.58 0.47 -17.08
C THR A 176 -12.82 1.99 -17.15
N LYS A 177 -13.85 2.40 -17.86
CA LYS A 177 -14.29 3.81 -17.94
C LYS A 177 -15.79 3.89 -17.80
N ASP A 178 -16.23 4.74 -16.89
CA ASP A 178 -17.65 5.00 -16.69
C ASP A 178 -18.19 5.80 -17.89
N PRO A 179 -19.14 5.26 -18.69
CA PRO A 179 -19.67 5.94 -19.86
C PRO A 179 -20.54 7.16 -19.52
N LYS A 180 -20.91 7.37 -18.24
CA LYS A 180 -21.68 8.55 -17.82
C LYS A 180 -20.80 9.72 -17.45
N THR A 181 -19.67 9.46 -16.79
CA THR A 181 -18.76 10.52 -16.31
C THR A 181 -17.51 10.67 -17.15
N GLU A 182 -17.25 9.71 -18.05
CA GLU A 182 -16.04 9.57 -18.85
C GLU A 182 -14.75 9.42 -18.01
N GLU A 183 -14.88 9.07 -16.73
CA GLU A 183 -13.76 8.88 -15.82
C GLU A 183 -13.28 7.42 -15.84
N PHE A 184 -11.97 7.27 -15.77
CA PHE A 184 -11.34 5.96 -15.61
C PHE A 184 -11.52 5.43 -14.19
N MET A 185 -11.62 4.11 -14.09
CA MET A 185 -11.68 3.40 -12.82
C MET A 185 -10.66 2.26 -12.82
N MET A 186 -9.93 2.12 -11.72
CA MET A 186 -9.10 0.93 -11.47
C MET A 186 -9.98 -0.22 -10.98
N ILE A 187 -9.70 -1.42 -11.47
CA ILE A 187 -10.34 -2.66 -11.05
C ILE A 187 -9.36 -3.39 -10.14
N THR A 188 -9.67 -3.46 -8.85
CA THR A 188 -8.82 -4.12 -7.85
C THR A 188 -9.56 -5.23 -7.12
N GLN A 189 -8.80 -6.09 -6.46
CA GLN A 189 -9.32 -7.05 -5.50
C GLN A 189 -10.22 -6.35 -4.46
N PHE A 190 -11.36 -6.98 -4.15
CA PHE A 190 -12.25 -6.49 -3.13
C PHE A 190 -11.73 -6.90 -1.75
N ALA A 191 -11.42 -5.92 -0.91
CA ALA A 191 -11.02 -6.12 0.49
C ALA A 191 -12.25 -6.42 1.37
N ASP A 192 -12.58 -7.69 1.53
CA ASP A 192 -13.82 -8.16 2.17
C ASP A 192 -13.89 -7.86 3.68
N LYS A 193 -12.76 -7.61 4.34
CA LYS A 193 -12.70 -7.14 5.74
C LYS A 193 -12.65 -5.62 5.89
N GLY A 194 -12.58 -4.87 4.78
CA GLY A 194 -12.52 -3.42 4.78
C GLY A 194 -11.17 -2.86 5.26
N ASN A 195 -11.17 -1.57 5.66
CA ASN A 195 -9.95 -0.91 6.13
C ASN A 195 -9.71 -1.09 7.64
N LEU A 196 -8.46 -0.97 8.06
CA LEU A 196 -8.02 -1.15 9.44
C LEU A 196 -8.74 -0.20 10.41
N ARG A 197 -9.03 1.05 10.01
CA ARG A 197 -9.78 1.99 10.84
C ARG A 197 -11.17 1.46 11.21
N SER A 198 -11.86 0.88 10.24
CA SER A 198 -13.20 0.31 10.44
C SER A 198 -13.13 -0.93 11.33
N ILE A 199 -12.13 -1.79 11.11
CA ILE A 199 -11.85 -2.97 11.94
C ILE A 199 -11.61 -2.57 13.40
N LEU A 200 -10.80 -1.54 13.65
CA LEU A 200 -10.57 -1.03 15.00
C LEU A 200 -11.86 -0.48 15.61
N SER A 201 -12.67 0.25 14.85
CA SER A 201 -13.92 0.79 15.35
C SER A 201 -14.95 -0.30 15.73
N SER A 202 -14.97 -1.44 15.02
CA SER A 202 -16.01 -2.46 15.20
C SER A 202 -15.57 -3.67 16.03
N ASN A 203 -14.27 -3.96 16.09
CA ASN A 203 -13.76 -5.24 16.59
C ASN A 203 -12.53 -5.12 17.49
N PHE A 204 -12.19 -3.93 17.99
CA PHE A 204 -10.95 -3.68 18.76
C PHE A 204 -10.66 -4.73 19.86
N TYR A 205 -11.67 -5.08 20.66
CA TYR A 205 -11.51 -5.95 21.83
C TYR A 205 -11.14 -7.40 21.48
N ASN A 206 -11.31 -7.81 20.23
CA ASN A 206 -10.98 -9.14 19.73
C ASN A 206 -9.65 -9.18 18.96
N ILE A 207 -8.91 -8.07 18.92
CA ILE A 207 -7.63 -7.96 18.20
C ILE A 207 -6.51 -8.02 19.23
N LEU A 208 -5.82 -9.17 19.30
CA LEU A 208 -4.71 -9.37 20.20
C LEU A 208 -3.46 -8.63 19.71
N TRP A 209 -2.44 -8.50 20.57
CA TRP A 209 -1.19 -7.85 20.20
C TRP A 209 -0.50 -8.52 19.02
N HIS A 210 -0.55 -9.85 18.93
CA HIS A 210 -0.05 -10.59 17.77
C HIS A 210 -0.69 -10.10 16.46
N ASP A 211 -2.01 -9.91 16.43
CA ASP A 211 -2.72 -9.39 15.26
C ASP A 211 -2.31 -7.94 14.95
N LYS A 212 -2.16 -7.11 16.00
CA LYS A 212 -1.69 -5.71 15.85
C LYS A 212 -0.30 -5.65 15.24
N ILE A 213 0.62 -6.52 15.66
CA ILE A 213 1.96 -6.60 15.09
C ILE A 213 1.89 -7.12 13.65
N LYS A 214 1.05 -8.12 13.33
CA LYS A 214 0.83 -8.58 11.95
C LYS A 214 0.34 -7.47 11.01
N TYR A 215 -0.61 -6.63 11.45
CA TYR A 215 -1.05 -5.45 10.66
C TYR A 215 0.12 -4.52 10.32
N LEU A 216 0.99 -4.26 11.30
CA LEU A 216 2.17 -3.42 11.12
C LEU A 216 3.22 -4.09 10.24
N TYR A 217 3.44 -5.39 10.41
CA TYR A 217 4.40 -6.19 9.66
C TYR A 217 4.10 -6.16 8.16
N HIS A 218 2.86 -6.49 7.76
CA HIS A 218 2.44 -6.41 6.36
C HIS A 218 2.58 -4.98 5.82
N SER A 219 2.18 -3.98 6.61
CA SER A 219 2.33 -2.56 6.23
C SER A 219 3.79 -2.15 6.05
N ALA A 220 4.71 -2.71 6.84
CA ALA A 220 6.14 -2.44 6.75
C ALA A 220 6.78 -3.11 5.53
N ILE A 221 6.31 -4.30 5.13
CA ILE A 221 6.69 -4.95 3.86
C ILE A 221 6.32 -4.04 2.69
N ASP A 222 5.06 -3.58 2.64
CA ASP A 222 4.58 -2.73 1.55
C ASP A 222 5.36 -1.42 1.47
N LEU A 223 5.58 -0.75 2.62
CA LEU A 223 6.38 0.47 2.66
C LEU A 223 7.84 0.21 2.27
N LYS A 224 8.46 -0.87 2.73
CA LYS A 224 9.84 -1.25 2.38
C LYS A 224 9.98 -1.42 0.87
N ASN A 225 9.04 -2.13 0.26
CA ASN A 225 9.02 -2.41 -1.17
C ASN A 225 8.80 -1.13 -1.98
N LEU A 226 7.84 -0.28 -1.59
CA LEU A 226 7.65 1.05 -2.17
C LEU A 226 8.91 1.94 -2.05
N HIS A 227 9.52 1.99 -0.87
CA HIS A 227 10.70 2.80 -0.57
C HIS A 227 11.94 2.31 -1.33
N SER A 228 12.06 1.00 -1.56
CA SER A 228 13.16 0.39 -2.34
C SER A 228 13.17 0.85 -3.80
N LEU A 229 12.00 1.21 -4.34
CA LEU A 229 11.81 1.78 -5.67
C LEU A 229 12.01 3.31 -5.69
N GLY A 230 12.26 3.93 -4.53
CA GLY A 230 12.44 5.37 -4.38
C GLY A 230 11.14 6.17 -4.28
N PHE A 231 9.99 5.51 -4.08
CA PHE A 231 8.69 6.15 -3.92
C PHE A 231 8.29 6.23 -2.44
N PHE A 232 7.45 7.20 -2.11
CA PHE A 232 6.85 7.37 -0.79
C PHE A 232 5.33 7.54 -0.94
N HIS A 233 4.58 7.07 0.04
CA HIS A 233 3.13 6.95 0.01
C HIS A 233 2.41 8.29 0.14
N LYS A 234 2.92 9.21 0.99
CA LYS A 234 2.39 10.55 1.32
C LYS A 234 1.09 10.56 2.15
N ASP A 235 0.30 9.49 2.09
CA ASP A 235 -1.00 9.40 2.74
C ASP A 235 -1.19 8.07 3.50
N PHE A 236 -0.14 7.61 4.18
CA PHE A 236 -0.16 6.38 4.95
C PHE A 236 -1.02 6.57 6.20
N HIS A 237 -2.11 5.82 6.35
CA HIS A 237 -2.97 5.85 7.53
C HIS A 237 -3.86 4.61 7.61
N SER A 238 -4.47 4.35 8.77
CA SER A 238 -5.35 3.18 9.00
C SER A 238 -6.51 3.03 8.01
N GLY A 239 -7.03 4.12 7.46
CA GLY A 239 -8.05 4.10 6.40
C GLY A 239 -7.57 3.56 5.03
N ASN A 240 -6.26 3.52 4.79
CA ASN A 240 -5.63 3.06 3.54
C ASN A 240 -4.95 1.69 3.70
N ILE A 241 -5.06 1.07 4.88
CA ILE A 241 -4.63 -0.31 5.12
C ILE A 241 -5.87 -1.20 4.97
N LEU A 242 -5.97 -1.90 3.86
CA LEU A 242 -7.09 -2.77 3.51
C LEU A 242 -6.82 -4.22 3.93
N ASN A 243 -7.86 -4.96 4.28
CA ASN A 243 -7.73 -6.29 4.82
C ASN A 243 -8.60 -7.29 4.05
N THR A 244 -8.06 -8.49 3.85
CA THR A 244 -8.75 -9.59 3.17
C THR A 244 -8.76 -10.85 4.03
N SER A 245 -9.75 -11.71 3.81
CA SER A 245 -9.80 -13.05 4.40
C SER A 245 -8.91 -14.09 3.69
N LEU A 246 -8.18 -13.70 2.64
CA LEU A 246 -7.49 -14.66 1.79
C LEU A 246 -6.18 -15.11 2.41
N HIS A 247 -5.93 -16.42 2.35
CA HIS A 247 -4.61 -16.99 2.60
C HIS A 247 -3.76 -16.73 1.36
N THR A 248 -2.74 -15.86 1.47
CA THR A 248 -1.63 -15.93 0.51
C THR A 248 -0.86 -17.23 0.75
N SER A 249 -0.15 -17.73 -0.25
CA SER A 249 0.68 -18.94 -0.14
C SER A 249 1.76 -18.86 0.96
N GLU A 250 1.99 -17.68 1.53
CA GLU A 250 2.94 -17.44 2.63
C GLU A 250 2.30 -17.55 4.02
N CYS A 251 0.97 -17.45 4.12
CA CYS A 251 0.25 -17.72 5.36
C CYS A 251 0.00 -19.22 5.46
N SER A 252 0.70 -19.88 6.39
CA SER A 252 0.54 -21.31 6.66
C SER A 252 -0.94 -21.71 6.83
N ASN A 253 -1.29 -22.89 6.32
CA ASN A 253 -2.64 -23.43 6.14
C ASN A 253 -3.53 -23.58 7.41
N ASN A 254 -3.18 -22.96 8.54
CA ASN A 254 -3.93 -23.03 9.80
C ASN A 254 -4.18 -21.68 10.48
N ASP A 255 -3.74 -20.56 9.89
CA ASP A 255 -3.92 -19.24 10.51
C ASP A 255 -5.10 -18.50 9.88
N ASN A 256 -6.20 -18.33 10.63
CA ASN A 256 -7.36 -17.49 10.27
C ASN A 256 -7.02 -15.98 10.21
N SER A 257 -5.73 -15.63 10.05
CA SER A 257 -5.26 -14.25 10.11
C SER A 257 -5.56 -13.50 8.83
N ASN A 258 -6.14 -12.31 8.97
CA ASN A 258 -6.35 -11.39 7.85
C ASN A 258 -5.00 -11.00 7.22
N VAL A 259 -4.92 -10.97 5.90
CA VAL A 259 -3.79 -10.36 5.18
C VAL A 259 -4.11 -8.89 4.92
N SER A 260 -3.12 -8.04 5.12
CA SER A 260 -3.26 -6.59 5.05
C SER A 260 -2.44 -6.03 3.91
N TYR A 261 -3.01 -5.05 3.22
CA TYR A 261 -2.41 -4.44 2.05
C TYR A 261 -2.51 -2.94 2.17
N LEU A 262 -1.40 -2.25 1.92
CA LEU A 262 -1.39 -0.83 1.70
C LEU A 262 -2.09 -0.54 0.36
N SER A 263 -2.97 0.43 0.38
CA SER A 263 -3.72 0.93 -0.79
C SER A 263 -3.49 2.42 -0.94
N ASP A 264 -3.89 2.97 -2.09
CA ASP A 264 -3.89 4.42 -2.33
C ASP A 264 -2.48 5.07 -2.40
N PHE A 265 -1.54 4.40 -3.07
CA PHE A 265 -0.20 4.88 -3.35
C PHE A 265 -0.21 6.17 -4.19
N GLY A 266 -0.11 7.34 -3.55
CA GLY A 266 0.08 8.63 -4.22
C GLY A 266 -1.13 9.19 -4.99
N LEU A 267 -2.18 8.39 -5.20
CA LEU A 267 -3.43 8.79 -5.90
C LEU A 267 -4.22 9.89 -5.16
N SER A 268 -3.85 10.18 -3.91
CA SER A 268 -4.43 11.22 -3.07
C SER A 268 -3.77 12.58 -3.32
N GLY A 269 -3.95 13.09 -4.54
CA GLY A 269 -3.61 14.46 -4.89
C GLY A 269 -4.11 14.81 -6.28
N PRO A 270 -4.57 16.04 -6.54
CA PRO A 270 -4.85 16.48 -7.89
C PRO A 270 -3.52 16.49 -8.65
N SER A 271 -3.41 15.68 -9.70
CA SER A 271 -2.18 15.53 -10.49
C SER A 271 -1.64 16.86 -11.05
N ASN A 272 -2.50 17.88 -11.19
CA ASN A 272 -2.15 19.22 -11.63
C ASN A 272 -1.79 20.22 -10.51
N LYS A 273 -1.91 19.88 -9.20
CA LYS A 273 -1.82 20.88 -8.10
C LYS A 273 -0.65 20.71 -7.14
N GLN A 274 0.09 19.59 -7.16
CA GLN A 274 1.33 19.46 -6.37
C GLN A 274 2.50 20.28 -6.94
N LYS A 275 2.38 20.82 -8.15
CA LYS A 275 3.36 21.74 -8.77
C LYS A 275 3.24 23.20 -8.31
N SER A 276 2.37 23.52 -7.33
CA SER A 276 2.25 24.88 -6.76
C SER A 276 2.75 24.95 -5.32
N ASP A 277 3.70 25.85 -5.09
CA ASP A 277 4.75 25.85 -4.05
C ASP A 277 4.36 25.88 -2.54
N ASN A 278 3.13 25.58 -2.10
CA ASN A 278 2.79 25.59 -0.65
C ASN A 278 1.61 24.69 -0.23
N LYS A 279 1.15 23.75 -1.08
CA LYS A 279 -0.03 22.91 -0.77
C LYS A 279 0.40 21.55 -0.22
N ILE A 280 -0.06 21.24 1.00
CA ILE A 280 0.15 19.94 1.65
C ILE A 280 -1.11 19.11 1.44
N CYS A 281 -0.99 17.81 1.16
CA CYS A 281 -2.12 16.93 0.92
C CYS A 281 -2.01 15.68 1.80
N GLY A 282 -3.04 15.38 2.59
CA GLY A 282 -3.09 14.18 3.42
C GLY A 282 -4.13 14.26 4.54
N VAL A 283 -4.06 13.34 5.50
CA VAL A 283 -4.90 13.36 6.71
C VAL A 283 -4.12 13.96 7.89
N LEU A 284 -4.51 15.15 8.36
CA LEU A 284 -3.72 16.02 9.23
C LEU A 284 -2.97 15.30 10.39
N PRO A 285 -3.61 14.47 11.23
CA PRO A 285 -2.91 13.75 12.31
C PRO A 285 -1.72 12.88 11.88
N TYR A 286 -1.71 12.39 10.63
CA TYR A 286 -0.67 11.50 10.11
C TYR A 286 0.42 12.27 9.36
N ILE A 287 0.25 13.56 9.09
CA ILE A 287 1.23 14.36 8.35
C ILE A 287 2.42 14.68 9.25
N ALA A 288 3.62 14.35 8.78
CA ALA A 288 4.86 14.58 9.53
C ALA A 288 5.09 16.08 9.81
N PRO A 289 5.65 16.45 10.98
CA PRO A 289 5.75 17.84 11.40
C PRO A 289 6.64 18.69 10.49
N GLU A 290 7.66 18.11 9.86
CA GLU A 290 8.47 18.80 8.87
C GLU A 290 7.70 19.12 7.59
N VAL A 291 6.75 18.26 7.20
CA VAL A 291 5.89 18.47 6.05
C VAL A 291 4.84 19.54 6.36
N LEU A 292 4.23 19.48 7.55
CA LEU A 292 3.37 20.56 8.06
C LEU A 292 4.10 21.91 8.05
N ASN A 293 5.38 21.90 8.41
CA ASN A 293 6.27 23.07 8.37
C ASN A 293 6.84 23.40 6.97
N GLY A 294 6.20 22.92 5.90
CA GLY A 294 6.49 23.34 4.52
C GLY A 294 7.65 22.62 3.83
N LYS A 295 8.25 21.59 4.44
CA LYS A 295 9.20 20.72 3.72
C LYS A 295 8.43 19.74 2.81
N PRO A 296 9.04 19.27 1.71
CA PRO A 296 8.44 18.22 0.90
C PRO A 296 8.34 16.90 1.67
N TYR A 297 7.41 16.04 1.23
CA TYR A 297 7.34 14.65 1.67
C TYR A 297 8.64 13.90 1.36
N THR A 298 8.97 12.93 2.21
CA THR A 298 10.15 12.07 2.13
C THR A 298 9.80 10.63 2.55
N LEU A 299 10.69 9.67 2.31
CA LEU A 299 10.55 8.31 2.85
C LEU A 299 10.30 8.33 4.37
N SER A 300 11.06 9.13 5.11
CA SER A 300 10.91 9.31 6.57
C SER A 300 9.56 9.90 6.99
N SER A 301 8.85 10.63 6.11
CA SER A 301 7.52 11.17 6.43
C SER A 301 6.43 10.08 6.44
N ASP A 302 6.57 9.02 5.62
CA ASP A 302 5.70 7.84 5.74
C ASP A 302 5.95 7.13 7.08
N ILE A 303 7.21 7.08 7.54
CA ILE A 303 7.58 6.47 8.82
C ILE A 303 6.94 7.20 10.01
N TYR A 304 6.85 8.54 9.96
CA TYR A 304 6.09 9.28 10.97
C TYR A 304 4.63 8.81 11.01
N SER A 305 4.01 8.70 9.84
CA SER A 305 2.63 8.24 9.70
C SER A 305 2.44 6.82 10.23
N PHE A 306 3.44 5.95 10.04
CA PHE A 306 3.49 4.60 10.62
C PHE A 306 3.42 4.63 12.14
N GLY A 307 4.19 5.50 12.80
CA GLY A 307 4.12 5.68 14.25
C GLY A 307 2.77 6.19 14.76
N VAL A 308 2.07 7.00 13.96
CA VAL A 308 0.69 7.43 14.27
C VAL A 308 -0.30 6.26 14.19
N VAL A 309 -0.17 5.39 13.18
CA VAL A 309 -0.95 4.15 13.07
C VAL A 309 -0.67 3.21 14.24
N MET A 310 0.58 3.14 14.73
CA MET A 310 0.90 2.36 15.93
C MET A 310 0.13 2.85 17.16
N ALA A 311 0.06 4.17 17.38
CA ALA A 311 -0.72 4.73 18.49
C ALA A 311 -2.23 4.43 18.35
N GLU A 312 -2.77 4.48 17.13
CA GLU A 312 -4.16 4.14 16.81
C GLU A 312 -4.47 2.66 17.08
N LEU A 313 -3.61 1.72 16.65
CA LEU A 313 -3.71 0.29 16.94
C LEU A 313 -3.69 -0.01 18.44
N SER A 314 -2.89 0.75 19.20
CA SER A 314 -2.78 0.56 20.64
C SER A 314 -4.02 1.02 21.41
N SER A 315 -4.68 2.09 20.94
CA SER A 315 -5.77 2.77 21.66
C SER A 315 -7.16 2.43 21.14
N GLY A 316 -7.26 1.96 19.90
CA GLY A 316 -8.52 1.77 19.19
C GLY A 316 -9.20 3.07 18.78
N LYS A 317 -8.53 4.22 18.96
CA LYS A 317 -9.09 5.55 18.71
C LYS A 317 -8.38 6.24 17.56
N PRO A 318 -9.12 6.88 16.65
CA PRO A 318 -8.52 7.76 15.66
C PRO A 318 -7.66 8.85 16.34
N PRO A 319 -6.47 9.18 15.82
CA PRO A 319 -5.58 10.14 16.44
C PRO A 319 -6.23 11.53 16.50
N PHE A 320 -6.17 12.17 17.67
CA PHE A 320 -6.75 13.51 17.92
C PHE A 320 -8.26 13.63 17.65
N HIS A 321 -9.03 12.56 17.85
CA HIS A 321 -10.48 12.51 17.60
C HIS A 321 -11.32 13.59 18.29
N ASN A 322 -10.86 14.13 19.42
CA ASN A 322 -11.61 15.03 20.28
C ASN A 322 -11.36 16.52 19.97
N ARG A 323 -10.80 16.84 18.79
CA ARG A 323 -10.52 18.23 18.43
C ARG A 323 -10.48 18.44 16.92
N LYS A 324 -10.66 19.69 16.54
CA LYS A 324 -10.58 20.14 15.15
C LYS A 324 -9.24 19.80 14.52
N HIS A 325 -9.30 19.31 13.28
CA HIS A 325 -8.12 19.14 12.45
C HIS A 325 -7.83 20.43 11.68
N ASP A 326 -7.28 21.43 12.37
CA ASP A 326 -7.00 22.75 11.84
C ASP A 326 -5.53 23.16 12.02
N ILE A 327 -5.23 24.45 11.82
CA ILE A 327 -3.88 25.00 11.98
C ILE A 327 -3.36 24.91 13.43
N ASN A 328 -4.24 24.91 14.44
CA ASN A 328 -3.81 24.81 15.83
C ASN A 328 -3.28 23.42 16.13
N LEU A 329 -3.96 22.37 15.65
CA LEU A 329 -3.45 21.00 15.76
C LEU A 329 -2.13 20.84 14.99
N ALA A 330 -2.01 21.44 13.81
CA ALA A 330 -0.75 21.44 13.05
C ALA A 330 0.41 22.08 13.84
N LEU A 331 0.18 23.25 14.45
CA LEU A 331 1.15 23.95 15.31
C LEU A 331 1.57 23.11 16.51
N GLU A 332 0.61 22.48 17.19
CA GLU A 332 0.89 21.64 18.35
C GLU A 332 1.70 20.39 17.97
N ILE A 333 1.41 19.77 16.81
CA ILE A 333 2.20 18.65 16.28
C ILE A 333 3.66 19.08 16.01
N CYS A 334 3.86 20.26 15.40
CA CYS A 334 5.19 20.87 15.24
C CYS A 334 5.85 21.14 16.61
N ASN A 335 5.08 21.52 17.62
CA ASN A 335 5.55 21.71 19.00
C ASN A 335 5.70 20.41 19.81
N GLY A 336 5.61 19.25 19.15
CA GLY A 336 5.92 17.96 19.76
C GLY A 336 4.71 17.14 20.20
N LEU A 337 3.48 17.62 20.02
CA LEU A 337 2.27 16.83 20.32
C LEU A 337 2.27 15.53 19.51
N ARG A 338 1.95 14.41 20.17
CA ARG A 338 1.78 13.08 19.55
C ARG A 338 0.48 12.42 20.04
N PRO A 339 -0.08 11.48 19.27
CA PRO A 339 -1.25 10.73 19.71
C PRO A 339 -0.96 9.92 20.98
N ALA A 340 -1.97 9.75 21.82
CA ALA A 340 -1.88 8.96 23.03
C ALA A 340 -1.97 7.45 22.74
N PHE A 341 -1.31 6.64 23.57
CA PHE A 341 -1.40 5.19 23.52
C PHE A 341 -2.52 4.65 24.41
N GLY A 342 -3.00 3.45 24.11
CA GLY A 342 -3.94 2.72 24.98
C GLY A 342 -3.31 2.35 26.32
N LYS A 343 -4.14 2.19 27.35
CA LYS A 343 -3.72 1.64 28.65
C LYS A 343 -3.11 0.25 28.44
N GLY A 344 -2.03 -0.07 29.16
CA GLY A 344 -1.37 -1.38 29.04
C GLY A 344 -0.50 -1.55 27.79
N THR A 345 -0.34 -0.52 26.94
CA THR A 345 0.55 -0.60 25.77
C THR A 345 1.99 -0.92 26.20
N PRO A 346 2.61 -1.98 25.66
CA PRO A 346 3.99 -2.37 25.97
C PRO A 346 5.01 -1.26 25.73
N GLU A 347 6.02 -1.18 26.59
CA GLU A 347 7.03 -0.12 26.50
C GLU A 347 7.92 -0.28 25.26
N ILE A 348 8.24 -1.51 24.86
CA ILE A 348 8.98 -1.77 23.61
C ILE A 348 8.25 -1.24 22.38
N TYR A 349 6.91 -1.32 22.38
CA TYR A 349 6.05 -0.80 21.34
C TYR A 349 6.03 0.73 21.32
N LYS A 350 5.87 1.37 22.49
CA LYS A 350 5.90 2.84 22.62
C LYS A 350 7.23 3.41 22.16
N LYS A 351 8.36 2.78 22.53
CA LYS A 351 9.70 3.18 22.10
C LYS A 351 9.81 3.23 20.58
N LEU A 352 9.37 2.17 19.90
CA LEU A 352 9.39 2.12 18.44
C LEU A 352 8.47 3.18 17.82
N ALA A 353 7.24 3.32 18.31
CA ALA A 353 6.29 4.33 17.82
C ALA A 353 6.81 5.77 18.03
N HIS A 354 7.44 6.05 19.17
CA HIS A 354 8.08 7.33 19.42
C HIS A 354 9.30 7.59 18.53
N ARG A 355 10.13 6.57 18.26
CA ARG A 355 11.25 6.65 17.29
C ARG A 355 10.72 6.98 15.89
N CYS A 356 9.62 6.35 15.48
CA CYS A 356 8.93 6.67 14.21
C CYS A 356 8.44 8.12 14.18
N MET A 357 7.89 8.62 15.29
CA MET A 357 7.33 9.96 15.40
C MET A 357 8.35 11.05 15.80
N ASN A 358 9.65 10.80 15.68
CA ASN A 358 10.69 11.79 15.99
C ASN A 358 10.55 13.02 15.08
N ALA A 359 10.68 14.23 15.64
CA ALA A 359 10.64 15.49 14.91
C ALA A 359 11.79 15.63 13.91
N ASN A 360 12.96 15.03 14.19
CA ASN A 360 14.05 14.92 13.23
C ASN A 360 13.83 13.67 12.34
N PRO A 361 13.56 13.82 11.03
CA PRO A 361 13.30 12.69 10.14
C PRO A 361 14.49 11.72 10.01
N ASN A 362 15.72 12.17 10.28
CA ASN A 362 16.92 11.33 10.21
C ASN A 362 17.09 10.39 11.42
N GLN A 363 16.30 10.60 12.48
CA GLN A 363 16.32 9.78 13.69
C GLN A 363 15.23 8.69 13.69
N ARG A 364 14.38 8.70 12.65
CA ARG A 364 13.35 7.68 12.42
C ARG A 364 14.01 6.43 11.82
N PRO A 365 13.48 5.22 12.08
CA PRO A 365 13.93 4.04 11.36
C PRO A 365 13.58 4.16 9.88
N THR A 366 14.26 3.39 9.04
CA THR A 366 13.85 3.13 7.66
C THR A 366 12.71 2.09 7.63
N ALA A 367 11.99 2.01 6.51
CA ALA A 367 10.98 0.95 6.33
C ALA A 367 11.59 -0.46 6.40
N ASN A 368 12.85 -0.63 5.98
CA ASN A 368 13.55 -1.91 6.12
C ASN A 368 13.85 -2.26 7.59
N GLU A 369 14.32 -1.30 8.40
CA GLU A 369 14.50 -1.52 9.84
C GLU A 369 13.17 -1.83 10.53
N LEU A 370 12.07 -1.16 10.14
CA LEU A 370 10.74 -1.48 10.66
C LEU A 370 10.33 -2.92 10.34
N TYR A 371 10.50 -3.33 9.08
CA TYR A 371 10.25 -4.69 8.67
C TYR A 371 11.06 -5.69 9.51
N GLU A 372 12.37 -5.49 9.66
CA GLU A 372 13.24 -6.39 10.45
C GLU A 372 12.81 -6.46 11.92
N ILE A 373 12.46 -5.33 12.53
CA ILE A 373 11.98 -5.30 13.93
C ILE A 373 10.65 -6.05 14.07
N LEU A 374 9.71 -5.82 13.15
CA LEU A 374 8.37 -6.42 13.22
C LEU A 374 8.39 -7.89 12.85
N ASP A 375 9.23 -8.30 11.89
CA ASP A 375 9.50 -9.69 11.53
C ASP A 375 9.95 -10.46 12.79
N TYR A 376 10.91 -9.89 13.52
CA TYR A 376 11.39 -10.45 14.77
C TYR A 376 10.30 -10.55 15.86
N TRP A 377 9.36 -9.61 15.90
CA TRP A 377 8.23 -9.66 16.84
C TRP A 377 7.16 -10.68 16.46
N THR A 378 7.09 -11.07 15.18
CA THR A 378 6.15 -12.08 14.66
C THR A 378 6.72 -13.49 14.53
N ASP A 379 8.05 -13.66 14.53
CA ASP A 379 8.67 -14.93 14.17
C ASP A 379 8.61 -15.96 15.31
N ASP A 380 7.68 -16.91 15.20
CA ASP A 380 7.55 -18.06 16.08
C ASP A 380 8.68 -19.10 15.92
N LYS A 381 9.49 -19.02 14.85
CA LYS A 381 10.56 -19.97 14.52
C LYS A 381 11.91 -19.57 15.09
N VAL A 382 12.08 -18.32 15.52
CA VAL A 382 13.31 -17.86 16.17
C VAL A 382 13.38 -18.42 17.58
N ASN A 383 14.18 -19.46 17.77
CA ASN A 383 14.44 -20.07 19.09
C ASN A 383 15.42 -19.23 19.94
N GLU A 384 15.48 -17.92 19.71
CA GLU A 384 16.27 -17.01 20.53
C GLU A 384 15.50 -16.60 21.79
N LYS A 385 16.24 -16.53 22.90
CA LYS A 385 15.70 -16.13 24.20
C LYS A 385 14.99 -14.77 24.14
N TYR A 386 15.53 -13.82 23.38
CA TYR A 386 14.99 -12.46 23.29
C TYR A 386 13.65 -12.39 22.54
N ALA A 387 13.47 -13.12 21.44
CA ALA A 387 12.18 -13.23 20.74
C ALA A 387 11.07 -13.75 21.67
N LYS A 388 11.38 -14.75 22.51
CA LYS A 388 10.44 -15.28 23.51
C LYS A 388 10.07 -14.25 24.57
N GLU A 389 11.03 -13.46 25.03
CA GLU A 389 10.78 -12.38 25.99
C GLU A 389 9.87 -11.30 25.39
N VAL A 390 10.11 -10.90 24.14
CA VAL A 390 9.25 -9.93 23.43
C VAL A 390 7.84 -10.47 23.25
N LYS A 391 7.69 -11.73 22.84
CA LYS A 391 6.38 -12.38 22.70
C LYS A 391 5.61 -12.40 24.02
N ALA A 392 6.26 -12.80 25.12
CA ALA A 392 5.66 -12.82 26.45
C ALA A 392 5.17 -11.44 26.89
N VAL A 393 5.91 -10.37 26.58
CA VAL A 393 5.50 -8.98 26.87
C VAL A 393 4.18 -8.62 26.15
N PHE A 394 4.00 -9.06 24.91
CA PHE A 394 2.78 -8.82 24.16
C PHE A 394 1.60 -9.69 24.65
N GLU A 395 1.85 -10.96 24.97
CA GLU A 395 0.85 -11.87 25.54
C GLU A 395 0.35 -11.38 26.91
N GLU A 396 1.23 -10.85 27.77
CA GLU A 396 0.82 -10.23 29.04
C GLU A 396 -0.08 -9.00 28.78
N ALA A 397 0.27 -8.18 27.79
CA ALA A 397 -0.47 -6.98 27.44
C ALA A 397 -1.84 -7.26 26.78
N ASP A 398 -2.11 -8.49 26.33
CA ASP A 398 -3.45 -8.89 25.89
C ASP A 398 -4.46 -8.85 27.04
N GLY A 399 -4.02 -9.12 28.28
CA GLY A 399 -4.85 -9.04 29.49
C GLY A 399 -5.37 -7.63 29.78
N GLU A 400 -4.72 -6.58 29.25
CA GLU A 400 -5.15 -5.19 29.42
C GLU A 400 -6.14 -4.71 28.35
N ILE A 401 -6.33 -5.45 27.24
CA ILE A 401 -7.22 -5.05 26.14
C ILE A 401 -8.66 -4.75 26.62
N PRO A 402 -9.29 -5.58 27.47
CA PRO A 402 -10.62 -5.28 28.01
C PRO A 402 -10.70 -4.00 28.83
N ASN A 403 -9.57 -3.52 29.37
CA ASN A 403 -9.48 -2.31 30.19
C ASN A 403 -9.28 -1.03 29.36
N ILE A 404 -9.09 -1.15 28.04
CA ILE A 404 -8.91 0.01 27.15
C ILE A 404 -10.28 0.57 26.80
N SER A 405 -10.55 1.80 27.26
CA SER A 405 -11.73 2.54 26.80
C SER A 405 -11.55 2.91 25.33
N THR A 406 -12.38 2.34 24.44
CA THR A 406 -12.45 2.73 23.01
C THR A 406 -13.54 3.76 22.75
N VAL A 407 -14.36 4.09 23.75
CA VAL A 407 -15.37 5.14 23.63
C VAL A 407 -14.68 6.50 23.54
N TYR A 408 -15.12 7.32 22.59
CA TYR A 408 -14.65 8.68 22.45
C TYR A 408 -15.71 9.62 21.93
N GLU A 409 -15.62 10.87 22.35
CA GLU A 409 -16.32 11.98 21.71
C GLU A 409 -15.52 12.42 20.48
N LYS A 410 -16.19 12.48 19.34
CA LYS A 410 -15.60 12.92 18.07
C LYS A 410 -15.96 14.37 17.83
N ASP A 411 -14.96 15.22 17.68
CA ASP A 411 -15.15 16.57 17.18
C ASP A 411 -15.62 16.49 15.70
N PRO A 412 -16.70 17.18 15.31
CA PRO A 412 -17.21 17.13 13.93
C PRO A 412 -16.19 17.61 12.89
N ASP A 413 -15.24 18.47 13.28
CA ASP A 413 -14.16 18.97 12.42
C ASP A 413 -12.90 18.07 12.47
N ALA A 414 -12.94 16.93 13.17
CA ALA A 414 -11.94 15.86 13.10
C ALA A 414 -12.12 15.02 11.84
N ILE A 415 -11.55 15.50 10.73
CA ILE A 415 -11.68 14.89 9.40
C ILE A 415 -10.53 13.92 9.12
N TYR A 416 -10.89 12.67 8.79
CA TYR A 416 -9.98 11.55 8.54
C TYR A 416 -9.92 11.08 7.08
N THR A 417 -10.41 11.92 6.17
CA THR A 417 -10.21 11.82 4.73
C THR A 417 -9.16 12.84 4.30
N SER A 418 -8.43 12.53 3.24
CA SER A 418 -7.31 13.35 2.75
C SER A 418 -7.81 14.72 2.28
N ARG A 419 -7.10 15.79 2.64
CA ARG A 419 -7.47 17.18 2.30
C ARG A 419 -6.24 17.97 1.90
N VAL A 420 -6.48 19.08 1.19
CA VAL A 420 -5.44 20.05 0.88
C VAL A 420 -5.36 21.11 1.99
N PHE A 421 -4.16 21.37 2.48
CA PHE A 421 -3.84 22.40 3.46
C PHE A 421 -2.90 23.46 2.89
N THR A 422 -2.99 24.67 3.43
CA THR A 422 -2.12 25.81 3.09
C THR A 422 -1.64 26.49 4.37
N PHE A 423 -0.87 25.76 5.17
CA PHE A 423 -0.27 26.33 6.37
C PHE A 423 0.95 27.17 6.00
N LYS A 424 1.15 28.29 6.71
CA LYS A 424 2.30 29.16 6.57
C LYS A 424 2.90 29.43 7.94
N ASN A 425 4.23 29.52 8.00
CA ASN A 425 4.97 29.96 9.19
C ASN A 425 4.70 29.13 10.47
N LEU A 426 4.61 27.80 10.35
CA LEU A 426 4.58 26.95 11.55
C LEU A 426 5.95 26.99 12.27
N SER A 427 5.96 26.59 13.54
CA SER A 427 7.18 26.50 14.32
C SER A 427 8.10 25.39 13.79
N LYS A 428 9.41 25.56 13.99
CA LYS A 428 10.37 24.49 13.70
C LYS A 428 10.01 23.25 14.54
N PRO A 429 9.86 22.06 13.92
CA PRO A 429 9.51 20.86 14.65
C PRO A 429 10.45 20.53 15.80
N ILE A 430 9.86 20.21 16.96
CA ILE A 430 10.57 19.72 18.16
C ILE A 430 9.94 18.44 18.69
N ASN A 431 10.70 17.69 19.49
CA ASN A 431 10.22 16.51 20.19
C ASN A 431 9.49 16.89 21.47
N SER A 432 8.44 16.14 21.83
CA SER A 432 7.89 16.16 23.19
C SER A 432 8.94 15.74 24.22
N SER A 433 8.74 16.14 25.48
CA SER A 433 9.55 15.66 26.61
C SER A 433 9.69 14.14 26.65
N SER A 434 8.61 13.39 26.42
CA SER A 434 8.61 11.92 26.43
C SER A 434 9.59 11.31 25.41
N ILE A 435 9.60 11.84 24.18
CA ILE A 435 10.55 11.42 23.13
C ILE A 435 11.97 11.81 23.55
N THR A 436 12.18 13.02 24.05
CA THR A 436 13.51 13.49 24.49
C THR A 436 14.10 12.61 25.59
N THR A 437 13.30 12.21 26.59
CA THR A 437 13.75 11.33 27.68
C THR A 437 14.14 9.94 27.18
N LEU A 438 13.45 9.39 26.17
CA LEU A 438 13.80 8.11 25.58
C LEU A 438 15.21 8.11 24.99
N TYR A 439 15.56 9.13 24.21
CA TYR A 439 16.90 9.24 23.60
C TYR A 439 18.01 9.47 24.62
N LEU A 440 17.78 10.29 25.64
CA LEU A 440 18.76 10.49 26.73
C LEU A 440 19.08 9.17 27.45
N ASN A 441 18.07 8.32 27.65
CA ASN A 441 18.27 7.02 28.30
C ASN A 441 19.01 6.02 27.39
N GLU A 442 18.84 6.10 26.06
CA GLU A 442 19.58 5.25 25.11
C GLU A 442 21.06 5.65 24.98
N GLU A 443 21.37 6.94 25.01
CA GLU A 443 22.75 7.45 25.00
C GLU A 443 23.52 7.03 26.27
N ASN A 444 22.91 7.18 27.44
CA ASN A 444 23.48 6.75 28.72
C ASN A 444 23.74 5.23 28.78
N ASN A 445 22.88 4.42 28.15
CA ASN A 445 23.06 2.96 28.09
C ASN A 445 24.17 2.54 27.11
N LYS A 446 24.46 3.33 26.07
CA LYS A 446 25.58 3.07 25.15
C LYS A 446 26.93 3.44 25.78
N GLU A 447 27.00 4.51 26.55
CA GLU A 447 28.23 4.89 27.26
C GLU A 447 28.61 3.88 28.36
N GLY A 448 27.62 3.27 29.03
CA GLY A 448 27.84 2.22 30.04
C GLY A 448 28.27 0.86 29.48
N GLN A 449 28.11 0.60 28.17
CA GLN A 449 28.55 -0.64 27.52
C GLN A 449 29.93 -0.53 26.86
N SER A 450 30.48 0.69 26.71
CA SER A 450 31.85 0.92 26.24
C SER A 450 32.92 0.87 27.35
N SER A 451 32.51 0.59 28.59
CA SER A 451 33.38 0.59 29.77
C SER A 451 33.30 -0.71 30.58
N ASN A 452 33.44 -1.87 29.91
CA ASN A 452 33.79 -3.15 30.54
C ASN A 452 34.66 -4.00 29.62
#